data_AF-A0A7J9QRS1-F1
#
_entry.id   AF-A0A7J9QRS1-F1
#
_cell.length_a   1.000
_cell.length_b   1.000
_cell.length_c   1.000
_cell.angle_alpha   90.00
_cell.angle_beta   90.00
_cell.angle_gamma   90.00
#
_symmetry.space_group_name_H-M   'P 1'
#
loop_
_entity.id
_entity.type
_entity.pdbx_description
1 polymer ?
#
loop_
_entity_poly.entity_id
_entity_poly.type
_entity_poly.pdbx_seq_one_letter_code
_entity_poly.pdbx_strand_id
1 'polypeptide(L)'
;MHENKEENIIVSLPGEFIHRIEQDLNKITSSIPDILSSHYEFLKDEWNYSNAFEFLVGMMVGNCQFSYIQAFDQIYEKMPTGDQTEEIHNMISRRKVDFEQGVSAFLEENNIK
;
A
#
# COMPACT_ATOMS: atom_id res chain seq x y z
N MET A 1 32.55 9.52 32.13
CA MET A 1 31.39 9.71 31.24
C MET A 1 31.20 8.40 30.50
N HIS A 2 30.24 7.59 30.92
CA HIS A 2 29.85 6.42 30.13
C HIS A 2 28.88 6.90 29.06
N GLU A 3 29.30 6.83 27.80
CA GLU A 3 28.41 6.94 26.66
C GLU A 3 27.45 5.75 26.71
N ASN A 4 26.20 6.00 27.09
CA ASN A 4 25.13 5.06 26.83
C ASN A 4 24.98 4.98 25.32
N LYS A 5 25.52 3.91 24.72
CA LYS A 5 25.09 3.47 23.40
C LYS A 5 23.63 3.08 23.56
N GLU A 6 22.72 3.95 23.14
CA GLU A 6 21.34 3.56 22.89
C GLU A 6 21.40 2.45 21.84
N GLU A 7 21.26 1.21 22.30
CA GLU A 7 20.96 0.10 21.43
C GLU A 7 19.65 0.48 20.73
N ASN A 8 19.74 0.76 19.43
CA ASN A 8 18.59 0.96 18.56
C ASN A 8 17.82 -0.37 18.56
N ILE A 9 16.89 -0.53 19.50
CA ILE A 9 15.99 -1.67 19.53
C ILE A 9 15.05 -1.48 18.34
N ILE A 10 15.33 -2.20 17.25
CA ILE A 10 14.45 -2.25 16.09
C ILE A 10 13.13 -2.86 16.57
N VAL A 11 12.08 -2.03 16.63
CA VAL A 11 10.74 -2.48 16.99
C VAL A 11 10.06 -2.92 15.71
N SER A 12 9.93 -4.23 15.50
CA SER A 12 9.20 -4.79 14.36
C SER A 12 7.68 -4.60 14.50
N LEU A 13 6.95 -4.82 13.42
CA LEU A 13 5.50 -4.96 13.46
C LEU A 13 5.11 -6.19 14.31
N PRO A 14 3.98 -6.13 15.04
CA PRO A 14 3.39 -7.30 15.67
C PRO A 14 3.06 -8.38 14.63
N GLY A 15 3.35 -9.65 14.94
CA GLY A 15 3.17 -10.75 13.98
C GLY A 15 1.73 -10.93 13.47
N GLU A 16 0.73 -10.64 14.31
CA GLU A 16 -0.67 -10.63 13.91
C GLU A 16 -0.98 -9.56 12.86
N PHE A 17 -0.32 -8.41 12.96
CA PHE A 17 -0.49 -7.29 12.03
C PHE A 17 0.18 -7.58 10.70
N ILE A 18 1.38 -8.18 10.73
CA ILE A 18 2.07 -8.70 9.53
C ILE A 18 1.14 -9.66 8.79
N HIS A 19 0.60 -10.66 9.50
CA HIS A 19 -0.28 -11.65 8.88
C HIS A 19 -1.53 -11.00 8.26
N ARG A 20 -2.11 -10.01 8.92
CA ARG A 20 -3.22 -9.24 8.37
C ARG A 20 -2.84 -8.51 7.08
N ILE A 21 -1.72 -7.79 7.05
CA ILE A 21 -1.23 -7.11 5.84
C ILE A 21 -1.08 -8.11 4.69
N GLU A 22 -0.48 -9.28 4.94
CA GLU A 22 -0.30 -10.29 3.89
C GLU A 22 -1.63 -10.80 3.33
N GLN A 23 -2.60 -11.10 4.20
CA GLN A 23 -3.93 -11.55 3.78
C GLN A 23 -4.68 -10.48 2.99
N ASP A 24 -4.63 -9.23 3.47
CA ASP A 24 -5.34 -8.12 2.85
C ASP A 24 -4.70 -7.76 1.51
N LEU A 25 -3.36 -7.72 1.40
CA LEU A 25 -2.66 -7.49 0.14
C LEU A 25 -3.00 -8.55 -0.91
N ASN A 26 -3.07 -9.83 -0.55
CA ASN A 26 -3.49 -10.89 -1.48
C ASN A 26 -4.89 -10.65 -2.08
N LYS A 27 -5.83 -10.17 -1.26
CA LYS A 27 -7.19 -9.85 -1.70
C LYS A 27 -7.22 -8.60 -2.55
N ILE A 28 -6.51 -7.55 -2.12
CA ILE A 28 -6.44 -6.27 -2.85
C ILE A 28 -5.86 -6.50 -4.24
N THR A 29 -4.71 -7.17 -4.35
CA THR A 29 -4.02 -7.34 -5.64
C THR A 29 -4.83 -8.17 -6.62
N SER A 30 -5.60 -9.14 -6.14
CA SER A 30 -6.50 -9.94 -7.00
C SER A 30 -7.78 -9.21 -7.40
N SER A 31 -8.14 -8.13 -6.70
CA SER A 31 -9.39 -7.37 -6.93
C SER A 31 -9.15 -6.01 -7.61
N ILE A 32 -7.92 -5.71 -8.04
CA ILE A 32 -7.58 -4.41 -8.63
C ILE A 32 -8.47 -4.06 -9.82
N PRO A 33 -8.71 -4.94 -10.81
CA PRO A 33 -9.56 -4.59 -11.94
C PRO A 33 -10.98 -4.19 -11.54
N ASP A 34 -11.57 -4.89 -10.56
CA ASP A 34 -12.92 -4.60 -10.06
C ASP A 34 -12.97 -3.28 -9.26
N ILE A 35 -11.95 -3.04 -8.42
CA ILE A 35 -11.81 -1.80 -7.66
C ILE A 35 -11.71 -0.61 -8.62
N LEU A 36 -10.86 -0.71 -9.65
CA LEU A 36 -10.68 0.35 -10.63
C LEU A 36 -11.93 0.54 -11.47
N SER A 37 -12.57 -0.53 -11.95
CA SER A 37 -13.83 -0.44 -12.71
C SER A 37 -14.93 0.30 -11.96
N SER A 38 -14.95 0.19 -10.63
CA SER A 38 -15.96 0.86 -9.79
C SER A 38 -15.68 2.34 -9.54
N HIS A 39 -14.43 2.80 -9.70
CA HIS A 39 -14.01 4.16 -9.30
C HIS A 39 -13.36 4.97 -10.43
N TYR A 40 -13.00 4.35 -11.55
CA TYR A 40 -12.15 4.96 -12.55
C TYR A 40 -12.77 6.21 -13.20
N GLU A 41 -14.06 6.19 -13.51
CA GLU A 41 -14.73 7.36 -14.10
C GLU A 41 -14.62 8.59 -13.20
N PHE A 42 -14.81 8.41 -11.89
CA PHE A 42 -14.60 9.48 -10.92
C PHE A 42 -13.14 9.93 -10.86
N LEU A 43 -12.19 8.98 -10.85
CA LEU A 43 -10.76 9.30 -10.81
C LEU A 43 -10.30 10.07 -12.05
N LYS A 44 -10.81 9.71 -13.22
CA LYS A 44 -10.48 10.35 -14.50
C LYS A 44 -10.96 11.80 -14.57
N ASP A 45 -12.14 12.09 -14.02
CA ASP A 45 -12.71 13.44 -14.05
C ASP A 45 -12.05 14.37 -13.02
N GLU A 46 -11.67 13.84 -11.85
CA GLU A 46 -11.08 14.62 -10.76
C GLU A 46 -9.57 14.83 -10.91
N TRP A 47 -8.87 13.95 -11.65
CA TRP A 47 -7.40 13.96 -11.70
C TRP A 47 -6.87 14.12 -13.12
N ASN A 48 -6.10 15.19 -13.34
CA ASN A 48 -5.35 15.39 -14.58
C ASN A 48 -3.98 14.71 -14.50
N TYR A 49 -3.92 13.42 -14.83
CA TYR A 49 -2.66 12.66 -14.92
C TYR A 49 -2.22 12.48 -16.39
N SER A 50 -0.90 12.55 -16.63
CA SER A 50 -0.32 12.34 -17.95
C SER A 50 -0.07 10.86 -18.27
N ASN A 51 -0.04 9.99 -17.27
CA ASN A 51 0.19 8.55 -17.39
C ASN A 51 -0.75 7.80 -16.44
N ALA A 52 -1.78 7.15 -16.99
CA ALA A 52 -2.79 6.45 -16.21
C ALA A 52 -2.18 5.28 -15.41
N PHE A 53 -1.25 4.54 -16.01
CA PHE A 53 -0.64 3.39 -15.37
C PHE A 53 0.16 3.78 -14.12
N GLU A 54 1.09 4.73 -14.25
CA GLU A 54 1.91 5.18 -13.12
C GLU A 54 1.05 5.81 -12.02
N PHE A 55 0.04 6.59 -12.41
CA PHE A 55 -0.89 7.20 -11.46
C PHE A 55 -1.66 6.15 -10.67
N LEU A 56 -2.30 5.19 -11.35
CA LEU A 56 -3.13 4.18 -10.69
C LEU A 56 -2.30 3.24 -9.81
N VAL A 57 -1.12 2.81 -10.26
CA VAL A 57 -0.20 2.02 -9.41
C VAL A 57 0.20 2.81 -8.18
N GLY A 58 0.61 4.07 -8.34
CA GLY A 58 0.99 4.95 -7.23
C GLY A 58 -0.15 5.17 -6.24
N MET A 59 -1.36 5.43 -6.75
CA MET A 59 -2.57 5.60 -5.94
C MET A 59 -2.88 4.33 -5.14
N MET A 60 -2.83 3.14 -5.75
CA MET A 60 -3.13 1.88 -5.06
C MET A 60 -2.11 1.57 -3.95
N VAL A 61 -0.81 1.77 -4.24
CA VAL A 61 0.26 1.61 -3.24
C VAL A 61 0.09 2.62 -2.09
N GLY A 62 -0.15 3.88 -2.41
CA GLY A 62 -0.34 4.95 -1.43
C GLY A 62 -1.55 4.71 -0.53
N ASN A 63 -2.68 4.28 -1.11
CA ASN A 63 -3.88 3.93 -0.35
C ASN A 63 -3.63 2.76 0.59
N CYS A 64 -2.87 1.74 0.18
CA CYS A 64 -2.49 0.64 1.07
C CYS A 64 -1.61 1.15 2.24
N GLN A 65 -0.59 1.96 1.95
CA GLN A 65 0.29 2.52 2.98
C GLN A 65 -0.51 3.33 4.00
N PHE A 66 -1.34 4.25 3.52
CA PHE A 66 -2.20 5.06 4.38
C PHE A 66 -3.14 4.20 5.22
N SER A 67 -3.80 3.22 4.62
CA SER A 67 -4.74 2.33 5.30
C SER A 67 -4.07 1.52 6.40
N TYR A 68 -2.88 0.96 6.17
CA TYR A 68 -2.19 0.18 7.19
C TYR A 68 -1.61 1.05 8.30
N ILE A 69 -1.12 2.27 8.00
CA ILE A 69 -0.70 3.22 9.04
C ILE A 69 -1.89 3.57 9.94
N GLN A 70 -3.04 3.91 9.35
CA GLN A 70 -4.26 4.21 10.11
C GLN A 70 -4.78 3.00 10.90
N ALA A 71 -4.76 1.81 10.30
CA ALA A 71 -5.19 0.59 10.99
C ALA A 71 -4.28 0.27 12.18
N PHE A 72 -2.97 0.50 12.04
CA PHE A 72 -2.02 0.32 13.15
C PHE A 72 -2.34 1.27 14.30
N ASP A 73 -2.56 2.56 14.01
CA ASP A 73 -2.92 3.56 15.02
C ASP A 73 -4.23 3.20 15.74
N GLN A 74 -5.24 2.74 15.01
CA GLN A 74 -6.52 2.34 15.58
C GLN A 74 -6.45 1.09 16.46
N ILE A 75 -5.59 0.11 16.12
CA ILE A 75 -5.49 -1.16 16.86
C ILE A 75 -4.61 -1.00 18.11
N TYR A 76 -3.50 -0.27 17.97
CA TYR A 76 -2.46 -0.19 19.00
C TYR A 76 -2.46 1.14 19.75
N GLU A 77 -3.40 2.03 19.43
CA GLU A 77 -3.57 3.36 20.02
C GLU A 77 -2.28 4.20 19.98
N LYS A 78 -1.48 4.01 18.91
CA LYS A 78 -0.23 4.72 18.67
C LYS A 78 0.17 4.67 17.19
N MET A 79 0.85 5.71 16.74
CA MET A 79 1.47 5.72 15.42
C MET A 79 2.60 4.67 15.32
N PRO A 80 2.77 4.03 14.15
CA PRO A 80 3.92 3.17 13.90
C PRO A 80 5.23 3.98 13.98
N THR A 81 6.30 3.34 14.44
CA THR A 81 7.65 3.94 14.39
C THR A 81 8.14 4.07 12.94
N GLY A 82 9.29 4.72 12.74
CA GLY A 82 9.95 4.78 11.44
C GLY A 82 10.22 3.39 10.87
N ASP A 83 10.83 2.50 11.67
CA ASP A 83 11.12 1.12 11.28
C ASP A 83 9.86 0.32 10.94
N GLN A 84 8.78 0.49 11.71
CA GLN A 84 7.49 -0.17 11.43
C GLN A 84 6.86 0.36 10.15
N THR A 85 6.96 1.67 9.89
CA THR A 85 6.49 2.28 8.66
C THR A 85 7.27 1.77 7.45
N GLU A 86 8.59 1.63 7.59
CA GLU A 86 9.46 1.05 6.58
C GLU A 86 9.14 -0.43 6.34
N GLU A 87 8.84 -1.20 7.40
CA GLU A 87 8.42 -2.59 7.28
C GLU A 87 7.09 -2.72 6.51
N ILE A 88 6.09 -1.89 6.82
CA ILE A 88 4.83 -1.81 6.05
C ILE A 88 5.12 -1.49 4.58
N HIS A 89 5.96 -0.47 4.32
CA HIS A 89 6.34 -0.11 2.95
C HIS A 89 6.99 -1.29 2.22
N ASN A 90 7.94 -1.97 2.85
CA ASN A 90 8.63 -3.12 2.25
C ASN A 90 7.67 -4.27 1.94
N MET A 91 6.69 -4.53 2.80
CA MET A 91 5.67 -5.55 2.53
C MET A 91 4.81 -5.22 1.30
N ILE A 92 4.41 -3.95 1.14
CA ILE A 92 3.63 -3.50 -0.03
C ILE A 92 4.51 -3.51 -1.29
N SER A 93 5.75 -3.02 -1.20
CA SER A 93 6.70 -2.96 -2.31
C SER A 93 7.04 -4.34 -2.89
N ARG A 94 7.07 -5.40 -2.06
CA ARG A 94 7.22 -6.79 -2.53
C ARG A 94 6.07 -7.26 -3.43
N ARG A 95 4.90 -6.60 -3.35
CA ARG A 95 3.71 -6.89 -4.16
C ARG A 95 3.55 -5.93 -5.35
N LYS A 96 4.51 -5.02 -5.58
CA LYS A 96 4.41 -4.00 -6.64
C LYS A 96 4.11 -4.59 -8.01
N VAL A 97 4.71 -5.72 -8.36
CA VAL A 97 4.46 -6.42 -9.63
C VAL A 97 3.00 -6.84 -9.77
N ASP A 98 2.36 -7.30 -8.68
CA ASP A 98 0.94 -7.68 -8.72
C ASP A 98 0.04 -6.45 -8.90
N PHE A 99 0.41 -5.31 -8.31
CA PHE A 99 -0.28 -4.03 -8.54
C PHE A 99 -0.18 -3.60 -10.00
N GLU A 100 1.03 -3.65 -10.55
CA GLU A 100 1.29 -3.33 -11.96
C GLU A 100 0.46 -4.24 -12.88
N GLN A 101 0.45 -5.55 -12.64
CA GLN A 101 -0.35 -6.50 -13.44
C GLN A 101 -1.85 -6.21 -13.36
N GLY A 102 -2.39 -5.98 -12.16
CA GLY A 102 -3.81 -5.68 -11.98
C GLY A 102 -4.22 -4.38 -12.67
N VAL A 103 -3.39 -3.34 -12.59
CA VAL A 103 -3.63 -2.06 -13.29
C VAL A 103 -3.52 -2.24 -14.80
N SER A 104 -2.50 -2.95 -15.31
CA SER A 104 -2.34 -3.23 -16.74
C SER A 104 -3.55 -3.95 -17.31
N ALA A 105 -4.03 -5.01 -16.64
CA ALA A 105 -5.21 -5.75 -17.06
C ALA A 105 -6.45 -4.83 -17.16
N PHE A 106 -6.68 -3.99 -16.15
CA PHE A 106 -7.77 -3.02 -16.17
C PHE A 106 -7.67 -2.05 -17.36
N LEU A 107 -6.49 -1.47 -17.61
CA LEU A 107 -6.29 -0.50 -18.68
C LEU A 107 -6.48 -1.13 -20.07
N GLU A 108 -5.98 -2.35 -20.26
CA GLU A 108 -6.13 -3.12 -21.50
C GLU A 108 -7.61 -3.45 -21.78
N GLU A 109 -8.35 -3.95 -20.79
CA GLU A 109 -9.77 -4.29 -20.92
C GLU A 109 -10.64 -3.07 -21.26
N ASN A 110 -10.25 -1.90 -20.77
CA ASN A 110 -10.99 -0.64 -20.96
C ASN A 110 -10.45 0.23 -22.11
N ASN A 111 -9.44 -0.24 -22.86
CA ASN A 111 -8.79 0.49 -23.95
C ASN A 111 -8.27 1.89 -23.53
N ILE A 112 -7.78 2.01 -22.30
CA ILE A 112 -7.21 3.24 -21.75
C ILE A 112 -5.71 3.28 -22.08
N LYS A 113 -5.25 4.42 -22.60
CA LYS A 113 -3.83 4.67 -22.92
C LYS A 113 -3.10 5.37 -21.79
#